data_AF-A0A965RFW8-F1
#
_entry.id   AF-A0A965RFW8-F1
#
_cell.length_a   1.000
_cell.length_b   1.000
_cell.length_c   1.000
_cell.angle_alpha   90.00
_cell.angle_beta   90.00
_cell.angle_gamma   90.00
#
_symmetry.space_group_name_H-M   'P 1'
#
loop_
_entity.id
_entity.type
_entity.pdbx_description
1 polymer ?
#
loop_
_entity_poly.entity_id
_entity_poly.type
_entity_poly.pdbx_seq_one_letter_code
_entity_poly.pdbx_strand_id
1 'polypeptide(L)'
;MFWQSLSLAAQILLGYGLIMLISLILAYAWSFHDARSIREVGVWVKPMKFMAATALFAWTTVWVLDVANSQVGHTQTFVWITALIVITSLFEVVYISYQASQAAASHYNTSDVFHAFMFGLMGIAAVGLTASQAWLAWEIWIEQKGGDMTVETLSVIIGLTLTFVLSTLSGFMLGGNQPPAGQGLPLVGWHLHKDIRPAHFLGVHAQQLVPIWGLIAGKIWGPYANMGLFIGSMLYFFLWVFLTVLSFGRV
;
A
#
# COMPACT_ATOMS: atom_id res chain seq x y z
N MET A 1 20.74 3.05 19.31
CA MET A 1 19.67 2.90 20.32
C MET A 1 18.36 2.45 19.69
N PHE A 2 17.78 3.19 18.72
CA PHE A 2 16.52 2.80 18.03
C PHE A 2 16.52 1.40 17.40
N TRP A 3 17.56 1.02 16.64
CA TRP A 3 17.61 -0.32 16.02
C TRP A 3 17.58 -1.46 17.05
N GLN A 4 18.23 -1.26 18.21
CA GLN A 4 18.33 -2.27 19.26
C GLN A 4 17.04 -2.43 20.07
N SER A 5 16.15 -1.43 20.06
CA SER A 5 14.84 -1.53 20.70
C SER A 5 13.79 -2.22 19.82
N LEU A 6 14.03 -2.35 18.52
CA LEU A 6 13.11 -3.03 17.61
C LEU A 6 13.16 -4.55 17.79
N SER A 7 12.00 -5.20 17.69
CA SER A 7 11.93 -6.66 17.56
C SER A 7 12.63 -7.16 16.30
N LEU A 8 13.03 -8.43 16.29
CA LEU A 8 13.63 -9.05 15.10
C LEU A 8 12.71 -8.95 13.87
N ALA A 9 11.39 -9.12 14.05
CA ALA A 9 10.42 -9.01 12.97
C ALA A 9 10.39 -7.60 12.35
N ALA A 10 10.43 -6.55 13.18
CA ALA A 10 10.53 -5.17 12.71
C ALA A 10 11.85 -4.92 11.95
N GLN A 11 12.97 -5.42 12.48
CA GLN A 11 14.27 -5.34 11.79
C GLN A 11 14.25 -6.04 10.42
N ILE A 12 13.60 -7.21 10.32
CA ILE A 12 13.41 -7.93 9.07
C ILE A 12 12.61 -7.09 8.07
N LEU A 13 11.50 -6.46 8.47
CA LEU A 13 10.72 -5.59 7.59
C LEU A 13 11.52 -4.38 7.10
N LEU A 14 12.30 -3.75 7.98
CA LEU A 14 13.17 -2.63 7.58
C LEU A 14 14.23 -3.09 6.58
N GLY A 15 14.88 -4.22 6.83
CA GLY A 15 15.85 -4.83 5.92
C GLY A 15 15.23 -5.22 4.58
N TYR A 16 14.04 -5.81 4.58
CA TYR A 16 13.28 -6.13 3.37
C TYR A 16 12.99 -4.87 2.55
N GLY A 17 12.55 -3.78 3.18
CA GLY A 17 12.33 -2.52 2.48
C GLY A 17 13.60 -1.93 1.88
N LEU A 18 14.75 -2.08 2.55
CA LEU A 18 16.04 -1.70 2.00
C LEU A 18 16.42 -2.54 0.77
N ILE A 19 16.20 -3.85 0.80
CA ILE A 19 16.41 -4.74 -0.36
C ILE A 19 15.55 -4.29 -1.54
N MET A 20 14.29 -3.92 -1.28
CA MET A 20 13.39 -3.40 -2.32
C MET A 20 13.88 -2.07 -2.91
N LEU A 21 14.41 -1.16 -2.09
CA LEU A 21 15.03 0.08 -2.59
C LEU A 21 16.30 -0.14 -3.39
N ILE A 22 17.16 -1.06 -2.97
CA ILE A 22 18.35 -1.42 -3.75
C ILE A 22 17.90 -2.01 -5.09
N SER A 23 16.91 -2.91 -5.08
CA SER A 23 16.33 -3.50 -6.30
C SER A 23 15.74 -2.43 -7.22
N LEU A 24 15.04 -1.43 -6.67
CA LEU A 24 14.54 -0.26 -7.40
C LEU A 24 15.67 0.47 -8.13
N ILE A 25 16.77 0.79 -7.44
CA ILE A 25 17.91 1.51 -8.01
C ILE A 25 18.55 0.70 -9.14
N LEU A 26 18.70 -0.62 -8.96
CA LEU A 26 19.22 -1.51 -9.99
C LEU A 26 18.29 -1.59 -11.20
N ALA A 27 16.98 -1.73 -10.99
CA ALA A 27 15.98 -1.73 -12.06
C ALA A 27 15.93 -0.39 -12.81
N TYR A 28 16.09 0.73 -12.11
CA TYR A 28 16.19 2.05 -12.71
C TYR A 28 17.42 2.18 -13.60
N ALA A 29 18.60 1.78 -13.11
CA ALA A 29 19.83 1.77 -13.90
C ALA A 29 19.71 0.86 -15.13
N TRP A 30 19.11 -0.33 -14.97
CA TRP A 30 18.88 -1.25 -16.08
C TRP A 30 17.90 -0.68 -17.13
N SER A 31 16.89 0.08 -16.69
CA SER A 31 15.85 0.60 -17.59
C SER A 31 16.37 1.50 -18.70
N PHE A 32 17.53 2.16 -18.52
CA PHE A 32 18.17 2.97 -19.57
C PHE A 32 18.64 2.13 -20.78
N HIS A 33 18.83 0.83 -20.59
CA HIS A 33 19.31 -0.08 -21.62
C HIS A 33 18.20 -0.95 -22.24
N ASP A 34 16.95 -0.76 -21.84
CA ASP A 34 15.81 -1.54 -22.32
C ASP A 34 14.71 -0.62 -22.85
N ALA A 35 14.71 -0.43 -24.17
CA ALA A 35 13.75 0.43 -24.86
C ALA A 35 12.36 -0.21 -25.05
N ARG A 36 12.16 -1.47 -24.62
CA ARG A 36 10.87 -2.15 -24.78
C ARG A 36 9.82 -1.47 -23.92
N SER A 37 8.60 -1.38 -24.46
CA SER A 37 7.46 -0.78 -23.79
C SER A 37 6.24 -1.69 -23.84
N ILE A 38 5.37 -1.53 -22.85
CA ILE A 38 4.01 -2.08 -22.83
C ILE A 38 3.07 -0.88 -22.72
N ARG A 39 2.22 -0.69 -23.74
CA ARG A 39 1.27 0.44 -23.83
C ARG A 39 1.98 1.80 -23.72
N GLU A 40 3.06 1.99 -24.48
CA GLU A 40 3.88 3.22 -24.50
C GLU A 40 4.60 3.55 -23.18
N VAL A 41 4.67 2.59 -22.24
CA VAL A 41 5.39 2.74 -20.97
C VAL A 41 6.49 1.69 -20.88
N GLY A 42 7.72 2.09 -20.52
CA GLY A 42 8.86 1.18 -20.41
C GLY A 42 8.58 -0.02 -19.50
N VAL A 43 9.03 -1.21 -19.89
CA VAL A 43 8.70 -2.48 -19.21
C VAL A 43 9.07 -2.51 -17.72
N TRP A 44 10.13 -1.79 -17.33
CA TRP A 44 10.64 -1.73 -15.96
C TRP A 44 9.91 -0.74 -15.04
N VAL A 45 9.05 0.13 -15.58
CA VAL A 45 8.33 1.14 -14.79
C VAL A 45 7.41 0.50 -13.76
N LYS A 46 6.71 -0.59 -14.12
CA LYS A 46 5.83 -1.30 -13.19
C LYS A 46 6.61 -2.02 -12.08
N PRO A 47 7.65 -2.83 -12.36
CA PRO A 47 8.54 -3.36 -11.33
C PRO A 47 9.02 -2.30 -10.34
N MET A 48 9.52 -1.16 -10.84
CA MET A 48 10.01 -0.07 -9.98
C MET A 48 8.92 0.50 -9.07
N LYS A 49 7.71 0.72 -9.58
CA LYS A 49 6.58 1.18 -8.75
C LYS A 49 6.24 0.20 -7.63
N PHE A 50 6.26 -1.10 -7.91
CA PHE A 50 6.02 -2.13 -6.90
C PHE A 50 7.15 -2.20 -5.88
N MET A 51 8.41 -2.14 -6.29
CA MET A 51 9.56 -2.10 -5.36
C MET A 51 9.52 -0.87 -4.44
N ALA A 52 9.21 0.31 -4.97
CA ALA A 52 9.04 1.53 -4.17
C ALA A 52 7.86 1.39 -3.19
N ALA A 53 6.73 0.88 -3.67
CA ALA A 53 5.52 0.74 -2.85
C ALA A 53 5.72 -0.28 -1.72
N THR A 54 6.33 -1.44 -1.99
CA THR A 54 6.54 -2.48 -0.97
C THR A 54 7.61 -2.08 0.04
N ALA A 55 8.64 -1.32 -0.37
CA ALA A 55 9.59 -0.70 0.56
C ALA A 55 8.90 0.25 1.53
N LEU A 56 8.11 1.19 0.99
CA LEU A 56 7.36 2.16 1.80
C LEU A 56 6.35 1.45 2.71
N PHE A 57 5.65 0.43 2.21
CA PHE A 57 4.68 -0.34 2.97
C PHE A 57 5.32 -1.05 4.18
N ALA A 58 6.46 -1.73 3.95
CA ALA A 58 7.18 -2.42 5.02
C ALA A 58 7.68 -1.45 6.09
N TRP A 59 8.23 -0.30 5.70
CA TRP A 59 8.69 0.72 6.63
C TRP A 59 7.55 1.41 7.36
N THR A 60 6.43 1.67 6.68
CA THR A 60 5.22 2.23 7.28
C THR A 60 4.69 1.30 8.36
N THR A 61 4.64 -0.01 8.10
CA THR A 61 4.18 -1.03 9.06
C THR A 61 4.98 -0.98 10.38
N VAL A 62 6.29 -0.71 10.30
CA VAL A 62 7.12 -0.55 11.51
C VAL A 62 6.91 0.83 12.15
N TRP A 63 6.82 1.88 11.34
CA TRP A 63 6.63 3.26 11.83
C TRP A 63 5.32 3.44 12.58
N VAL A 64 4.21 2.85 12.14
CA VAL A 64 2.91 3.01 12.81
C VAL A 64 2.87 2.39 14.22
N LEU A 65 3.73 1.42 14.52
CA LEU A 65 3.88 0.89 15.88
C LEU A 65 4.43 1.96 16.83
N ASP A 66 5.40 2.75 16.38
CA ASP A 66 5.98 3.86 17.15
C ASP A 66 4.95 4.98 17.35
N VAL A 67 4.21 5.35 16.28
CA VAL A 67 3.14 6.35 16.35
C VAL A 67 2.03 5.93 17.33
N ALA A 68 1.66 4.65 17.32
CA ALA A 68 0.64 4.12 18.23
C ALA A 68 1.18 3.82 19.64
N ASN A 69 2.48 3.97 19.88
CA ASN A 69 3.19 3.53 21.09
C ASN A 69 2.83 2.08 21.48
N SER A 70 2.79 1.19 20.47
CA SER A 70 2.28 -0.17 20.59
C SER A 70 3.41 -1.19 20.75
N GLN A 71 3.23 -2.14 21.68
CA GLN A 71 4.14 -3.26 21.89
C GLN A 71 3.81 -4.47 21.00
N VAL A 72 2.80 -4.37 20.11
CA VAL A 72 2.43 -5.43 19.16
C VAL A 72 3.64 -5.91 18.36
N GLY A 73 4.58 -5.03 18.06
CA GLY A 73 5.84 -5.36 17.37
C GLY A 73 6.65 -6.51 18.00
N HIS A 74 6.49 -6.78 19.29
CA HIS A 74 7.18 -7.84 20.03
C HIS A 74 6.36 -9.12 20.19
N THR A 75 5.15 -9.19 19.63
CA THR A 75 4.27 -10.35 19.73
C THR A 75 4.56 -11.39 18.66
N GLN A 76 4.15 -12.64 18.92
CA GLN A 76 4.18 -13.70 17.92
C GLN A 76 3.28 -13.38 16.71
N THR A 77 2.18 -12.66 16.93
CA THR A 77 1.27 -12.23 15.87
C THR A 77 1.98 -11.34 14.84
N PHE A 78 2.83 -10.42 15.31
CA PHE A 78 3.56 -9.51 14.41
C PHE A 78 4.60 -10.24 13.54
N VAL A 79 5.13 -11.38 14.01
CA VAL A 79 5.97 -12.26 13.18
C VAL A 79 5.17 -12.79 11.98
N TRP A 80 3.92 -13.20 12.19
CA TRP A 80 3.05 -13.68 11.11
C TRP A 80 2.63 -12.57 10.15
N ILE A 81 2.30 -11.39 10.68
CA ILE A 81 2.05 -10.18 9.86
C ILE A 81 3.27 -9.87 8.98
N THR A 82 4.47 -9.90 9.56
CA THR A 82 5.73 -9.69 8.85
C THR A 82 5.93 -10.72 7.74
N ALA A 83 5.75 -12.00 8.04
CA ALA A 83 5.89 -13.08 7.05
C ALA A 83 4.88 -12.91 5.90
N LEU A 84 3.62 -12.60 6.22
CA LEU A 84 2.57 -12.36 5.22
C LEU A 84 2.94 -11.21 4.29
N ILE A 85 3.39 -10.08 4.84
CA ILE A 85 3.83 -8.91 4.06
C ILE A 85 4.98 -9.30 3.14
N VAL A 86 6.05 -9.90 3.67
CA VAL A 86 7.25 -10.26 2.89
C VAL A 86 6.91 -11.25 1.80
N ILE A 87 6.18 -12.32 2.09
CA ILE A 87 5.87 -13.39 1.13
C ILE A 87 5.01 -12.84 -0.02
N THR A 88 3.92 -12.13 0.30
CA THR A 88 2.98 -11.62 -0.73
C THR A 88 3.64 -10.56 -1.60
N SER A 89 4.33 -9.59 -1.00
CA SER A 89 5.00 -8.51 -1.73
C SER A 89 6.20 -9.00 -2.54
N LEU A 90 7.01 -9.93 -2.01
CA LEU A 90 8.13 -10.51 -2.75
C LEU A 90 7.63 -11.32 -3.94
N PHE A 91 6.58 -12.12 -3.77
CA PHE A 91 5.95 -12.85 -4.86
C PHE A 91 5.52 -11.90 -5.99
N GLU A 92 4.80 -10.83 -5.67
CA GLU A 92 4.37 -9.86 -6.66
C GLU A 92 5.55 -9.20 -7.38
N VAL A 93 6.54 -8.69 -6.63
CA VAL A 93 7.70 -8.01 -7.22
C VAL A 93 8.48 -8.96 -8.14
N VAL A 94 8.73 -10.20 -7.71
CA VAL A 94 9.46 -11.20 -8.50
C VAL A 94 8.68 -11.53 -9.77
N TYR A 95 7.40 -11.84 -9.66
CA TYR A 95 6.60 -12.22 -10.83
C TYR A 95 6.42 -11.05 -11.81
N ILE A 96 6.17 -9.83 -11.31
CA ILE A 96 6.08 -8.62 -12.14
C ILE A 96 7.41 -8.36 -12.87
N SER A 97 8.54 -8.51 -12.18
CA SER A 97 9.87 -8.30 -12.76
C SER A 97 10.19 -9.37 -13.81
N TYR A 98 9.80 -10.63 -13.56
CA TYR A 98 9.93 -11.70 -14.55
C TYR A 98 9.08 -11.43 -15.80
N GLN A 99 7.83 -11.03 -15.65
CA GLN A 99 6.99 -10.69 -16.81
C GLN A 99 7.55 -9.47 -17.57
N ALA A 100 8.09 -8.48 -16.86
CA ALA A 100 8.73 -7.33 -17.47
C ALA A 100 9.98 -7.72 -18.29
N SER A 101 10.80 -8.66 -17.82
CA SER A 101 11.98 -9.12 -18.58
C SER A 101 11.60 -9.78 -19.91
N GLN A 102 10.40 -10.39 -19.96
CA GLN A 102 9.81 -10.98 -21.16
C GLN A 102 8.99 -9.96 -21.99
N ALA A 103 8.96 -8.68 -21.59
CA ALA A 103 8.07 -7.66 -22.16
C ALA A 103 6.59 -8.08 -22.19
N ALA A 104 6.17 -8.87 -21.20
CA ALA A 104 4.83 -9.39 -21.06
C ALA A 104 4.06 -8.68 -19.92
N ALA A 105 2.74 -8.66 -20.02
CA ALA A 105 1.90 -8.17 -18.93
C ALA A 105 1.86 -9.19 -17.77
N SER A 106 1.95 -8.68 -16.54
CA SER A 106 1.73 -9.48 -15.31
C SER A 106 0.29 -9.47 -14.82
N HIS A 107 -0.41 -8.35 -14.99
CA HIS A 107 -1.84 -8.26 -14.71
C HIS A 107 -2.61 -8.29 -16.03
N TYR A 108 -3.84 -8.79 -15.99
CA TYR A 108 -4.73 -8.92 -17.15
C TYR A 108 -4.17 -9.82 -18.26
N ASN A 109 -3.13 -10.59 -17.96
CA ASN A 109 -2.59 -11.57 -18.89
C ASN A 109 -3.34 -12.88 -18.70
N THR A 110 -4.24 -13.16 -19.62
CA THR A 110 -5.04 -14.39 -19.66
C THR A 110 -4.80 -15.16 -20.95
N SER A 111 -3.58 -15.08 -21.50
CA SER A 111 -3.21 -15.77 -22.75
C SER A 111 -3.30 -17.28 -22.64
N ASP A 112 -3.08 -17.82 -21.45
CA ASP A 112 -3.16 -19.24 -21.14
C ASP A 112 -3.52 -19.45 -19.65
N VAL A 113 -3.71 -20.72 -19.29
CA VAL A 113 -4.13 -21.14 -17.95
C VAL A 113 -3.13 -20.71 -16.88
N PHE A 114 -1.82 -20.77 -17.16
CA PHE A 114 -0.79 -20.41 -16.20
C PHE A 114 -0.83 -18.92 -15.90
N HIS A 115 -0.87 -18.06 -16.93
CA HIS A 115 -0.91 -16.61 -16.74
C HIS A 115 -2.22 -16.15 -16.07
N ALA A 116 -3.36 -16.75 -16.45
CA ALA A 116 -4.63 -16.46 -15.80
C ALA A 116 -4.62 -16.84 -14.30
N PHE A 117 -4.05 -18.01 -13.97
CA PHE A 117 -3.85 -18.44 -12.59
C PHE A 117 -2.94 -17.48 -11.82
N MET A 118 -1.78 -17.11 -12.40
CA MET A 118 -0.85 -16.20 -11.77
C MET A 118 -1.46 -14.82 -11.54
N PHE A 119 -2.24 -14.29 -12.49
CA PHE A 119 -2.96 -13.03 -12.29
C PHE A 119 -3.96 -13.13 -11.12
N GLY A 120 -4.70 -14.23 -11.01
CA GLY A 120 -5.57 -14.48 -9.85
C GLY A 120 -4.78 -14.56 -8.53
N LEU A 121 -3.63 -15.24 -8.54
CA LEU A 121 -2.76 -15.37 -7.38
C LEU A 121 -2.18 -14.02 -6.93
N MET A 122 -1.85 -13.12 -7.85
CA MET A 122 -1.49 -11.73 -7.52
C MET A 122 -2.63 -11.00 -6.81
N GLY A 123 -3.87 -11.17 -7.26
CA GLY A 123 -5.04 -10.62 -6.59
C GLY A 123 -5.16 -11.11 -5.13
N ILE A 124 -4.95 -12.41 -4.90
CA ILE A 124 -4.93 -12.99 -3.55
C ILE A 124 -3.78 -12.41 -2.72
N ALA A 125 -2.58 -12.29 -3.30
CA ALA A 125 -1.42 -11.71 -2.63
C ALA A 125 -1.67 -10.25 -2.23
N ALA A 126 -2.26 -9.44 -3.11
CA ALA A 126 -2.62 -8.04 -2.82
C ALA A 126 -3.68 -7.92 -1.71
N VAL A 127 -4.68 -8.81 -1.68
CA VAL A 127 -5.64 -8.88 -0.56
C VAL A 127 -4.93 -9.30 0.73
N GLY A 128 -4.03 -10.28 0.69
CA GLY A 128 -3.25 -10.69 1.85
C GLY A 128 -2.38 -9.56 2.41
N LEU A 129 -1.72 -8.81 1.52
CA LEU A 129 -0.91 -7.65 1.90
C LEU A 129 -1.76 -6.59 2.60
N THR A 130 -2.92 -6.25 2.07
CA THR A 130 -3.80 -5.22 2.67
C THR A 130 -4.52 -5.73 3.93
N ALA A 131 -4.88 -7.01 3.98
CA ALA A 131 -5.45 -7.66 5.17
C ALA A 131 -4.46 -7.69 6.35
N SER A 132 -3.16 -7.73 6.08
CA SER A 132 -2.13 -7.60 7.13
C SER A 132 -2.26 -6.29 7.93
N GLN A 133 -2.75 -5.22 7.29
CA GLN A 133 -2.96 -3.92 7.95
C GLN A 133 -4.22 -3.91 8.80
N ALA A 134 -5.31 -4.54 8.35
CA ALA A 134 -6.49 -4.75 9.19
C ALA A 134 -6.17 -5.62 10.40
N TRP A 135 -5.34 -6.67 10.21
CA TRP A 135 -4.88 -7.51 11.31
C TRP A 135 -4.03 -6.70 12.30
N LEU A 136 -3.07 -5.92 11.82
CA LEU A 136 -2.28 -5.04 12.69
C LEU A 136 -3.16 -4.04 13.46
N ALA A 137 -4.14 -3.41 12.79
CA ALA A 137 -5.08 -2.48 13.41
C ALA A 137 -5.87 -3.15 14.55
N TRP A 138 -6.31 -4.39 14.33
CA TRP A 138 -7.01 -5.18 15.33
C TRP A 138 -6.13 -5.47 16.55
N GLU A 139 -4.88 -5.90 16.35
CA GLU A 139 -3.96 -6.19 17.47
C GLU A 139 -3.64 -4.92 18.28
N ILE A 140 -3.41 -3.78 17.61
CA ILE A 140 -3.19 -2.49 18.28
C ILE A 140 -4.43 -2.09 19.08
N TRP A 141 -5.64 -2.26 18.50
CA TRP A 141 -6.87 -1.98 19.21
C TRP A 141 -7.05 -2.87 20.45
N ILE A 142 -6.76 -4.18 20.34
CA ILE A 142 -6.86 -5.11 21.47
C ILE A 142 -5.91 -4.71 22.61
N GLU A 143 -4.68 -4.30 22.29
CA GLU A 143 -3.70 -3.83 23.27
C GLU A 143 -4.19 -2.56 23.98
N GLN A 144 -4.75 -1.61 23.24
CA GLN A 144 -4.96 -0.24 23.72
C GLN A 144 -6.39 0.05 24.23
N LYS A 145 -7.39 -0.79 23.89
CA LYS A 145 -8.81 -0.55 24.23
C LYS A 145 -9.15 -0.51 25.73
N GLY A 146 -8.24 -0.96 26.59
CA GLY A 146 -8.43 -0.98 28.05
C GLY A 146 -8.10 0.34 28.75
N GLY A 147 -7.53 1.31 28.03
CA GLY A 147 -7.17 2.63 28.56
C GLY A 147 -7.66 3.78 27.66
N ASP A 148 -7.27 5.00 28.01
CA ASP A 148 -7.56 6.20 27.21
C ASP A 148 -6.68 6.21 25.96
N MET A 149 -7.30 5.94 24.81
CA MET A 149 -6.59 5.90 23.53
C MET A 149 -6.23 7.30 23.06
N THR A 150 -4.96 7.51 22.71
CA THR A 150 -4.50 8.78 22.16
C THR A 150 -5.04 8.98 20.74
N VAL A 151 -5.08 10.24 20.27
CA VAL A 151 -5.50 10.55 18.91
C VAL A 151 -4.54 9.95 17.88
N GLU A 152 -3.26 9.82 18.21
CA GLU A 152 -2.23 9.19 17.40
C GLU A 152 -2.53 7.69 17.22
N THR A 153 -2.77 6.96 18.31
CA THR A 153 -3.14 5.53 18.25
C THR A 153 -4.45 5.33 17.49
N LEU A 154 -5.46 6.15 17.75
CA LEU A 154 -6.74 6.07 17.04
C LEU A 154 -6.56 6.34 15.53
N SER A 155 -5.71 7.29 15.16
CA SER A 155 -5.41 7.59 13.76
C SER A 155 -4.69 6.46 13.03
N VAL A 156 -3.81 5.71 13.73
CA VAL A 156 -3.19 4.49 13.23
C VAL A 156 -4.22 3.43 12.95
N ILE A 157 -5.11 3.14 13.91
CA ILE A 157 -6.16 2.14 13.74
C ILE A 157 -7.06 2.50 12.55
N ILE A 158 -7.54 3.75 12.48
CA ILE A 158 -8.38 4.22 11.37
C ILE A 158 -7.63 4.12 10.03
N GLY A 159 -6.38 4.58 9.97
CA GLY A 159 -5.57 4.57 8.74
C GLY A 159 -5.31 3.16 8.21
N LEU A 160 -4.98 2.22 9.08
CA LEU A 160 -4.77 0.81 8.74
C LEU A 160 -6.08 0.13 8.31
N THR A 161 -7.19 0.37 9.01
CA THR A 161 -8.51 -0.14 8.63
C THR A 161 -8.97 0.42 7.29
N LEU A 162 -8.85 1.73 7.08
CA LEU A 162 -9.18 2.36 5.80
C LEU A 162 -8.28 1.84 4.69
N THR A 163 -6.99 1.57 4.97
CA THR A 163 -6.10 0.96 3.98
C THR A 163 -6.70 -0.33 3.48
N PHE A 164 -6.98 -1.28 4.37
CA PHE A 164 -7.57 -2.56 3.98
C PHE A 164 -8.87 -2.39 3.18
N VAL A 165 -9.84 -1.62 3.70
CA VAL A 165 -11.16 -1.50 3.07
C VAL A 165 -11.06 -0.81 1.72
N LEU A 166 -10.46 0.38 1.67
CA LEU A 166 -10.45 1.22 0.48
C LEU A 166 -9.53 0.66 -0.61
N SER A 167 -8.36 0.14 -0.26
CA SER A 167 -7.45 -0.46 -1.25
C SER A 167 -8.00 -1.77 -1.81
N THR A 168 -8.66 -2.60 -0.99
CA THR A 168 -9.23 -3.87 -1.46
C THR A 168 -10.37 -3.62 -2.44
N LEU A 169 -11.31 -2.74 -2.09
CA LEU A 169 -12.44 -2.40 -2.97
C LEU A 169 -11.96 -1.83 -4.30
N SER A 170 -11.12 -0.78 -4.26
CA SER A 170 -10.57 -0.18 -5.48
C SER A 170 -9.62 -1.12 -6.24
N GLY A 171 -8.95 -2.04 -5.55
CA GLY A 171 -8.08 -3.07 -6.14
C GLY A 171 -8.85 -4.10 -6.95
N PHE A 172 -10.00 -4.58 -6.46
CA PHE A 172 -10.89 -5.42 -7.25
C PHE A 172 -11.44 -4.69 -8.48
N MET A 173 -11.78 -3.41 -8.34
CA MET A 173 -12.22 -2.58 -9.46
C MET A 173 -11.14 -2.39 -10.52
N LEU A 174 -9.87 -2.21 -10.10
CA LEU A 174 -8.70 -2.24 -10.98
C LEU A 174 -8.60 -3.60 -11.67
N GLY A 175 -8.61 -4.71 -10.94
CA GLY A 175 -8.46 -6.06 -11.50
C GLY A 175 -9.47 -6.37 -12.61
N GLY A 176 -10.68 -5.80 -12.53
CA GLY A 176 -11.71 -5.94 -13.57
C GLY A 176 -11.60 -4.96 -14.75
N ASN A 177 -10.87 -3.85 -14.62
CA ASN A 177 -10.85 -2.78 -15.62
C ASN A 177 -9.44 -2.20 -15.83
N GLN A 178 -8.87 -2.47 -17.01
CA GLN A 178 -7.63 -1.85 -17.44
C GLN A 178 -7.77 -0.31 -17.47
N PRO A 179 -6.80 0.44 -16.92
CA PRO A 179 -6.81 1.91 -17.00
C PRO A 179 -6.78 2.41 -18.45
N PRO A 180 -7.22 3.65 -18.73
CA PRO A 180 -7.18 4.23 -20.07
C PRO A 180 -5.76 4.24 -20.65
N ALA A 181 -5.66 4.06 -21.97
CA ALA A 181 -4.39 4.17 -22.70
C ALA A 181 -4.09 5.63 -23.06
N GLY A 182 -2.83 5.93 -23.38
CA GLY A 182 -2.40 7.26 -23.79
C GLY A 182 -1.80 8.09 -22.66
N GLN A 183 -1.53 9.36 -22.97
CA GLN A 183 -0.84 10.29 -22.08
C GLN A 183 -1.78 10.76 -20.96
N GLY A 184 -1.53 10.29 -19.75
CA GLY A 184 -2.16 10.81 -18.53
C GLY A 184 -1.40 11.99 -17.92
N LEU A 185 -1.74 12.32 -16.67
CA LEU A 185 -1.06 13.32 -15.87
C LEU A 185 0.47 13.09 -15.81
N PRO A 186 1.29 14.15 -15.81
CA PRO A 186 2.73 14.02 -15.67
C PRO A 186 3.12 13.18 -14.45
N LEU A 187 4.24 12.44 -14.55
CA LEU A 187 4.83 11.57 -13.52
C LEU A 187 4.02 10.29 -13.20
N VAL A 188 2.72 10.40 -12.98
CA VAL A 188 1.89 9.27 -12.51
C VAL A 188 1.16 8.55 -13.64
N GLY A 189 0.87 9.25 -14.74
CA GLY A 189 0.20 8.71 -15.93
C GLY A 189 -1.29 8.39 -15.71
N TRP A 190 -1.91 8.97 -14.70
CA TRP A 190 -3.32 8.78 -14.37
C TRP A 190 -4.21 9.71 -15.17
N HIS A 191 -5.46 9.28 -15.38
CA HIS A 191 -6.53 10.16 -15.87
C HIS A 191 -7.44 10.49 -14.68
N LEU A 192 -8.07 11.67 -14.70
CA LEU A 192 -9.04 12.06 -13.66
C LEU A 192 -10.46 11.54 -13.94
N HIS A 193 -10.67 10.90 -15.09
CA HIS A 193 -11.93 10.30 -15.51
C HIS A 193 -11.67 8.90 -16.04
N LYS A 194 -12.60 7.98 -15.78
CA LYS A 194 -12.54 6.57 -16.22
C LYS A 194 -11.27 5.83 -15.76
N ASP A 195 -10.67 6.26 -14.66
CA ASP A 195 -9.43 5.70 -14.13
C ASP A 195 -9.52 5.67 -12.60
N ILE A 196 -9.46 4.46 -12.06
CA ILE A 196 -9.62 4.19 -10.62
C ILE A 196 -8.28 4.33 -9.87
N ARG A 197 -7.14 4.43 -10.57
CA ARG A 197 -5.80 4.51 -9.94
C ARG A 197 -5.66 5.64 -8.92
N PRO A 198 -6.20 6.87 -9.12
CA PRO A 198 -6.16 7.91 -8.11
C PRO A 198 -6.88 7.52 -6.81
N ALA A 199 -8.06 6.90 -6.90
CA ALA A 199 -8.77 6.41 -5.72
C ALA A 199 -8.00 5.26 -5.06
N HIS A 200 -7.48 4.32 -5.84
CA HIS A 200 -6.68 3.23 -5.31
C HIS A 200 -5.42 3.70 -4.59
N PHE A 201 -4.76 4.74 -5.11
CA PHE A 201 -3.63 5.39 -4.45
C PHE A 201 -4.02 5.90 -3.06
N LEU A 202 -5.13 6.63 -2.92
CA LEU A 202 -5.65 7.00 -1.60
C LEU A 202 -5.98 5.77 -0.75
N GLY A 203 -6.58 4.73 -1.34
CA GLY A 203 -6.85 3.49 -0.61
C GLY A 203 -5.59 2.90 0.03
N VAL A 204 -4.52 2.70 -0.75
CA VAL A 204 -3.26 2.12 -0.25
C VAL A 204 -2.53 3.05 0.73
N HIS A 205 -2.69 4.38 0.58
CA HIS A 205 -1.95 5.37 1.36
C HIS A 205 -2.64 5.87 2.62
N ALA A 206 -3.81 5.34 2.98
CA ALA A 206 -4.50 5.72 4.21
C ALA A 206 -3.65 5.44 5.46
N GLN A 207 -2.87 4.37 5.48
CA GLN A 207 -1.95 3.99 6.57
C GLN A 207 -0.81 4.99 6.79
N GLN A 208 -0.45 5.83 5.81
CA GLN A 208 0.49 6.94 6.03
C GLN A 208 -0.25 8.23 6.32
N LEU A 209 -1.22 8.58 5.47
CA LEU A 209 -1.81 9.91 5.46
C LEU A 209 -2.71 10.18 6.66
N VAL A 210 -3.49 9.18 7.11
CA VAL A 210 -4.36 9.33 8.27
C VAL A 210 -3.56 9.43 9.57
N PRO A 211 -2.51 8.62 9.81
CA PRO A 211 -1.67 8.80 11.00
C PRO A 211 -0.88 10.11 11.02
N ILE A 212 -0.37 10.57 9.87
CA ILE A 212 0.25 11.91 9.76
C ILE A 212 -0.76 12.99 10.15
N TRP A 213 -2.01 12.87 9.68
CA TRP A 213 -3.07 13.79 10.08
C TRP A 213 -3.39 13.71 11.57
N GLY A 214 -3.38 12.52 12.17
CA GLY A 214 -3.54 12.32 13.61
C GLY A 214 -2.45 13.01 14.44
N LEU A 215 -1.18 12.87 14.04
CA LEU A 215 -0.04 13.57 14.67
C LEU A 215 -0.21 15.10 14.59
N ILE A 216 -0.63 15.61 13.43
CA ILE A 216 -0.93 17.04 13.24
C ILE A 216 -2.09 17.46 14.16
N ALA A 217 -3.14 16.64 14.23
CA ALA A 217 -4.33 16.94 15.02
C ALA A 217 -4.05 17.00 16.51
N GLY A 218 -3.31 16.03 17.04
CA GLY A 218 -2.86 16.00 18.44
C GLY A 218 -2.04 17.23 18.79
N LYS A 219 -1.14 17.64 17.88
CA LYS A 219 -0.26 18.79 18.11
C LYS A 219 -0.96 20.15 18.03
N ILE A 220 -1.92 20.32 17.12
CA ILE A 220 -2.52 21.63 16.82
C ILE A 220 -3.81 21.87 17.60
N TRP A 221 -4.69 20.86 17.70
CA TRP A 221 -6.07 21.07 18.18
C TRP A 221 -6.31 20.64 19.62
N GLY A 222 -5.33 20.05 20.31
CA GLY A 222 -5.38 19.75 21.74
C GLY A 222 -6.68 19.02 22.14
N PRO A 223 -7.57 19.61 22.97
CA PRO A 223 -8.84 18.99 23.35
C PRO A 223 -9.76 18.60 22.17
N TYR A 224 -9.62 19.26 21.01
CA TYR A 224 -10.41 19.01 19.81
C TYR A 224 -9.73 18.04 18.81
N ALA A 225 -8.59 17.46 19.17
CA ALA A 225 -7.81 16.61 18.27
C ALA A 225 -8.62 15.42 17.72
N ASN A 226 -9.42 14.75 18.56
CA ASN A 226 -10.29 13.66 18.12
C ASN A 226 -11.32 14.12 17.07
N MET A 227 -11.96 15.28 17.29
CA MET A 227 -12.89 15.85 16.31
C MET A 227 -12.19 16.19 15.00
N GLY A 228 -10.98 16.77 15.07
CA GLY A 228 -10.16 17.05 13.89
C GLY A 228 -9.76 15.77 13.12
N LEU A 229 -9.41 14.70 13.83
CA LEU A 229 -9.13 13.39 13.24
C LEU A 229 -10.35 12.82 12.52
N PHE A 230 -11.53 12.84 13.15
CA PHE A 230 -12.76 12.32 12.54
C PHE A 230 -13.15 13.11 11.29
N ILE A 231 -13.13 14.44 11.35
CA ILE A 231 -13.42 15.30 10.19
C ILE A 231 -12.43 15.01 9.06
N GLY A 232 -11.13 14.97 9.34
CA GLY A 232 -10.10 14.69 8.33
C GLY A 232 -10.25 13.30 7.71
N SER A 233 -10.53 12.29 8.52
CA SER A 233 -10.77 10.91 8.05
C SER A 233 -12.02 10.82 7.17
N MET A 234 -13.08 11.56 7.49
CA MET A 234 -14.29 11.65 6.66
C MET A 234 -14.02 12.35 5.34
N LEU A 235 -13.31 13.49 5.35
CA LEU A 235 -12.92 14.17 4.12
C LEU A 235 -12.06 13.29 3.22
N TYR A 236 -11.13 12.53 3.81
CA TYR A 236 -10.33 11.53 3.11
C TYR A 236 -11.18 10.46 2.43
N PHE A 237 -12.12 9.89 3.18
CA PHE A 237 -13.07 8.89 2.66
C PHE A 237 -13.93 9.47 1.53
N PHE A 238 -14.50 10.66 1.70
CA PHE A 238 -15.33 11.28 0.66
C PHE A 238 -14.53 11.63 -0.59
N LEU A 239 -13.26 12.05 -0.47
CA LEU A 239 -12.38 12.24 -1.61
C LEU A 239 -12.14 10.91 -2.35
N TRP A 240 -11.91 9.82 -1.62
CA TRP A 240 -11.80 8.49 -2.22
C TRP A 240 -13.07 8.08 -2.95
N VAL A 241 -14.26 8.28 -2.35
CA VAL A 241 -15.56 8.00 -2.98
C VAL A 241 -15.75 8.83 -4.23
N PHE A 242 -15.46 10.13 -4.18
CA PHE A 242 -15.57 11.03 -5.32
C PHE A 242 -14.71 10.56 -6.50
N LEU A 243 -13.43 10.24 -6.25
CA LEU A 243 -12.53 9.72 -7.29
C LEU A 243 -12.99 8.35 -7.81
N THR A 244 -13.56 7.51 -6.95
CA THR A 244 -14.15 6.22 -7.33
C THR A 244 -15.35 6.42 -8.25
N VAL A 245 -16.24 7.37 -7.96
CA VAL A 245 -17.39 7.70 -8.81
C VAL A 245 -16.94 8.22 -10.19
N LEU A 246 -15.94 9.11 -10.23
CA LEU A 246 -15.38 9.61 -11.50
C LEU A 246 -14.76 8.49 -12.36
N SER A 247 -14.36 7.38 -11.76
CA SER A 247 -13.81 6.23 -12.48
C SER A 247 -14.87 5.43 -13.26
N PHE A 248 -16.15 5.53 -12.91
CA PHE A 248 -17.23 4.75 -13.56
C PHE A 248 -17.82 5.41 -14.82
N GLY A 249 -17.35 6.60 -15.19
CA GLY A 249 -18.05 7.51 -16.11
C GLY A 249 -18.87 6.85 -17.23
N ARG A 250 -20.20 6.90 -17.09
CA ARG A 250 -21.11 7.09 -18.23
C ARG A 250 -21.36 8.60 -18.35
N VAL A 251 -21.08 9.15 -19.52
CA VAL A 251 -21.76 10.34 -20.05
C VAL A 251 -22.35 9.90 -21.37
#